data_AF-A0A9D4D5J3-F1
#
_entry.id   AF-A0A9D4D5J3-F1
#
_cell.length_a   1.000
_cell.length_b   1.000
_cell.length_c   1.000
_cell.angle_alpha   90.00
_cell.angle_beta   90.00
_cell.angle_gamma   90.00
#
_symmetry.space_group_name_H-M   'P 1'
#
loop_
_entity.id
_entity.type
_entity.pdbx_description
1 polymer ?
#
loop_
_entity_poly.entity_id
_entity_poly.type
_entity_poly.pdbx_seq_one_letter_code
_entity_poly.pdbx_strand_id
1 'polypeptide(L)'
;MEGSLTASSKRHENLERYVKKQNLKVFNLEDNGNETQAQTEAKLIDAINSQLGLSENENSFDFAYRLSTKSTTRPVLIKCANMKIRDRIMANLGPKGKLGKKYEFELAKTCPSM
;
A
#
# COMPACT_ATOMS: atom_id res chain seq x y z
N MET A 1 16.54 10.35 -38.90
CA MET A 1 16.35 10.96 -37.58
C MET A 1 15.61 9.96 -36.70
N GLU A 2 16.31 9.04 -36.01
CA GLU A 2 15.68 7.92 -35.27
C GLU A 2 16.20 7.77 -33.83
N GLY A 3 16.71 8.85 -33.22
CA GLY A 3 17.39 8.79 -31.91
C GLY A 3 16.54 9.08 -30.67
N SER A 4 15.29 9.54 -30.79
CA SER A 4 14.60 10.23 -29.67
C SER A 4 13.49 9.46 -28.94
N LEU A 5 13.01 8.35 -29.49
CA LEU A 5 11.91 7.57 -28.87
C LEU A 5 12.41 6.67 -27.72
N THR A 6 13.60 6.10 -27.82
CA THR A 6 14.12 5.10 -26.86
C THR A 6 14.59 5.72 -25.53
N ALA A 7 15.14 6.94 -25.54
CA ALA A 7 15.56 7.65 -24.34
C ALA A 7 14.38 8.13 -23.48
N SER A 8 13.31 8.59 -24.14
CA SER A 8 12.07 9.04 -23.49
C SER A 8 11.33 7.88 -22.83
N SER A 9 11.24 6.72 -23.49
CA SER A 9 10.63 5.51 -22.91
C SER A 9 11.42 4.98 -21.72
N LYS A 10 12.77 4.97 -21.77
CA LYS A 10 13.60 4.57 -20.61
C LYS A 10 13.44 5.51 -19.42
N ARG A 11 13.35 6.83 -19.67
CA ARG A 11 13.11 7.82 -18.60
C ARG A 11 11.72 7.64 -17.98
N HIS A 12 10.70 7.37 -18.80
CA HIS A 12 9.34 7.09 -18.33
C HIS A 12 9.29 5.83 -17.46
N GLU A 13 9.91 4.74 -17.91
CA GLU A 13 9.98 3.48 -17.16
C GLU A 13 10.71 3.66 -15.81
N ASN A 14 11.79 4.45 -15.79
CA ASN A 14 12.51 4.74 -14.56
C ASN A 14 11.69 5.58 -13.57
N LEU A 15 10.93 6.55 -14.06
CA LEU A 15 10.01 7.35 -13.24
C LEU A 15 8.87 6.50 -12.69
N GLU A 16 8.26 5.64 -13.52
CA GLU A 16 7.24 4.72 -13.06
C GLU A 16 7.76 3.77 -11.99
N ARG A 17 8.97 3.22 -12.17
CA ARG A 17 9.63 2.38 -11.15
C ARG A 17 9.88 3.16 -9.87
N TYR A 18 10.28 4.43 -9.96
CA TYR A 18 10.52 5.27 -8.79
C TYR A 18 9.23 5.56 -8.01
N VAL A 19 8.14 5.88 -8.71
CA VAL A 19 6.83 6.11 -8.08
C VAL A 19 6.28 4.81 -7.49
N LYS A 20 6.31 3.71 -8.25
CA LYS A 20 5.82 2.39 -7.79
C LYS A 20 6.61 1.87 -6.59
N LYS A 21 7.87 2.29 -6.42
CA LYS A 21 8.65 1.94 -5.22
C LYS A 21 8.01 2.49 -3.95
N GLN A 22 7.33 3.63 -3.95
CA GLN A 22 6.72 4.18 -2.74
C GLN A 22 5.37 3.52 -2.39
N ASN A 23 4.84 2.71 -3.30
CA ASN A 23 3.53 2.11 -3.12
C ASN A 23 3.65 0.78 -2.37
N LEU A 24 2.69 0.53 -1.48
CA LEU A 24 2.46 -0.79 -0.90
C LEU A 24 1.05 -1.25 -1.27
N LYS A 25 0.89 -2.57 -1.41
CA LYS A 25 -0.40 -3.20 -1.59
C LYS A 25 -0.76 -4.00 -0.35
N VAL A 26 -1.87 -3.63 0.26
CA VAL A 26 -2.35 -4.18 1.52
C VAL A 26 -3.56 -5.05 1.27
N PHE A 27 -3.51 -6.26 1.79
CA PHE A 27 -4.57 -7.24 1.70
C PHE A 27 -5.18 -7.51 3.08
N ASN A 28 -6.38 -8.09 3.11
CA ASN A 28 -7.14 -8.43 4.32
C ASN A 28 -7.52 -7.24 5.22
N LEU A 29 -7.57 -6.02 4.68
CA LEU A 29 -8.26 -4.91 5.34
C LEU A 29 -9.77 -5.06 5.10
N GLU A 30 -10.57 -5.04 6.18
CA GLU A 30 -12.03 -5.14 6.11
C GLU A 30 -12.62 -4.13 5.13
N ASP A 31 -13.39 -4.60 4.15
CA ASP A 31 -13.93 -3.79 3.05
C ASP A 31 -15.42 -3.56 3.26
N ASN A 32 -15.83 -2.29 3.31
CA ASN A 32 -17.23 -1.92 3.21
C ASN A 32 -17.45 -1.24 1.85
N GLY A 33 -18.39 -1.79 1.06
CA GLY A 33 -18.60 -1.43 -0.34
C GLY A 33 -18.81 0.07 -0.61
N ASN A 34 -19.29 0.80 0.41
CA ASN A 34 -19.58 2.23 0.38
C ASN A 34 -18.56 3.10 1.15
N GLU A 35 -17.37 2.58 1.45
CA GLU A 35 -16.32 3.35 2.13
C GLU A 35 -15.83 4.52 1.27
N THR A 36 -15.68 5.69 1.89
CA THR A 36 -14.96 6.82 1.30
C THR A 36 -13.45 6.58 1.36
N GLN A 37 -12.71 7.34 0.56
CA GLN A 37 -11.25 7.31 0.58
C GLN A 37 -10.70 7.62 1.98
N ALA A 38 -11.21 8.68 2.63
CA ALA A 38 -10.80 9.08 3.97
C ALA A 38 -11.07 7.98 5.02
N GLN A 39 -12.20 7.26 4.90
CA GLN A 39 -12.49 6.11 5.76
C GLN A 39 -11.51 4.96 5.53
N THR A 40 -11.15 4.69 4.28
CA THR A 40 -10.15 3.67 3.92
C THR A 40 -8.78 4.03 4.50
N GLU A 41 -8.36 5.30 4.40
CA GLU A 41 -7.11 5.82 4.95
C GLU A 41 -7.05 5.69 6.47
N ALA A 42 -8.10 6.13 7.18
CA ALA A 42 -8.18 6.02 8.63
C ALA A 42 -8.09 4.55 9.09
N LYS A 43 -8.88 3.65 8.48
CA LYS A 43 -8.85 2.21 8.78
C LYS A 43 -7.48 1.59 8.54
N LEU A 44 -6.81 1.98 7.47
CA LEU A 44 -5.47 1.51 7.14
C LEU A 44 -4.47 1.95 8.22
N ILE A 45 -4.48 3.24 8.60
CA ILE A 45 -3.58 3.78 9.63
C ILE A 45 -3.78 3.03 10.94
N ASP A 46 -5.03 2.88 11.37
CA ASP A 46 -5.38 2.16 12.60
C ASP A 46 -4.88 0.70 12.55
N ALA A 47 -5.07 0.01 11.43
CA ALA A 47 -4.63 -1.36 11.28
C ALA A 47 -3.10 -1.49 11.26
N ILE A 48 -2.39 -0.60 10.58
CA ILE A 48 -0.92 -0.56 10.57
C ILE A 48 -0.39 -0.32 11.98
N ASN A 49 -0.91 0.68 12.68
CA ASN A 49 -0.46 1.04 14.02
C ASN A 49 -0.76 -0.09 15.01
N SER A 50 -1.97 -0.65 14.97
CA SER A 50 -2.40 -1.70 15.90
C SER A 50 -1.66 -3.03 15.67
N GLN A 51 -1.44 -3.43 14.41
CA GLN A 51 -0.84 -4.73 14.12
C GLN A 51 0.69 -4.71 14.06
N LEU A 52 1.28 -3.59 13.63
CA LEU A 52 2.74 -3.48 13.47
C LEU A 52 3.41 -2.71 14.62
N GLY A 53 2.64 -2.18 15.57
CA GLY A 53 3.17 -1.38 16.68
C GLY A 53 3.81 -0.07 16.22
N LEU A 54 3.30 0.50 15.12
CA LEU A 54 3.80 1.74 14.55
C LEU A 54 2.98 2.94 15.03
N SER A 55 3.46 4.15 14.74
CA SER A 55 2.78 5.41 15.05
C SER A 55 2.72 6.28 13.80
N GLU A 56 2.22 5.69 12.71
CA GLU A 56 1.97 6.39 11.46
C GLU A 56 0.71 7.25 11.58
N ASN A 57 0.63 8.33 10.81
CA ASN A 57 -0.51 9.24 10.79
C ASN A 57 -0.89 9.60 9.34
N GLU A 58 -1.86 10.48 9.15
CA GLU A 58 -2.32 10.92 7.82
C GLU A 58 -1.18 11.48 6.94
N ASN A 59 -0.17 12.14 7.53
CA ASN A 59 0.97 12.67 6.78
C ASN A 59 1.98 11.59 6.36
N SER A 60 1.82 10.36 6.85
CA SER A 60 2.67 9.23 6.44
C SER A 60 2.35 8.73 5.03
N PHE A 61 1.16 9.08 4.52
CA PHE A 61 0.63 8.57 3.27
C PHE A 61 0.17 9.74 2.38
N ASP A 62 0.48 9.67 1.09
CA ASP A 62 -0.02 10.65 0.12
C ASP A 62 -1.49 10.37 -0.23
N PHE A 63 -1.84 9.09 -0.35
CA PHE A 63 -3.20 8.60 -0.55
C PHE A 63 -3.29 7.10 -0.29
N ALA A 64 -4.49 6.62 0.08
CA ALA A 64 -4.84 5.20 0.06
C ALA A 64 -6.21 4.97 -0.56
N TYR A 65 -6.32 3.99 -1.44
CA TYR A 65 -7.61 3.65 -2.07
C TYR A 65 -7.76 2.16 -2.35
N ARG A 66 -9.01 1.71 -2.41
CA ARG A 66 -9.37 0.33 -2.76
C ARG A 66 -9.19 0.09 -4.25
N LEU A 67 -8.51 -0.99 -4.60
CA LEU A 67 -8.41 -1.45 -5.97
C LEU A 67 -9.71 -2.13 -6.39
N SER A 68 -10.26 -1.73 -7.53
CA SER A 68 -11.42 -2.37 -8.14
C SER A 68 -11.08 -3.78 -8.60
N THR A 69 -11.36 -4.77 -7.74
CA THR A 69 -11.15 -6.18 -8.00
C THR A 69 -12.42 -6.96 -7.67
N LYS A 70 -12.59 -8.15 -8.26
CA LYS A 70 -13.72 -9.05 -7.95
C LYS A 70 -13.58 -9.78 -6.59
N SER A 71 -12.62 -9.37 -5.77
CA SER A 71 -12.36 -9.98 -4.46
C SER A 71 -13.42 -9.55 -3.44
N THR A 72 -13.78 -10.45 -2.52
CA THR A 72 -14.66 -10.13 -1.39
C THR A 72 -14.04 -9.11 -0.43
N THR A 73 -12.71 -9.07 -0.35
CA THR A 73 -11.95 -7.98 0.28
C THR A 73 -11.07 -7.34 -0.77
N ARG A 74 -11.42 -6.12 -1.19
CA ARG A 74 -10.63 -5.40 -2.18
C ARG A 74 -9.30 -4.96 -1.55
N PRO A 75 -8.15 -5.24 -2.19
CA PRO A 75 -6.87 -4.79 -1.68
C PRO A 75 -6.77 -3.26 -1.72
N VAL A 76 -6.07 -2.68 -0.76
CA VAL A 76 -5.80 -1.24 -0.72
C VAL A 76 -4.43 -0.99 -1.35
N LEU A 77 -4.37 -0.06 -2.28
CA LEU A 77 -3.11 0.52 -2.72
C LEU A 77 -2.85 1.77 -1.89
N ILE A 78 -1.67 1.84 -1.29
CA ILE A 78 -1.25 2.98 -0.48
C ILE A 78 0.00 3.56 -1.11
N LYS A 79 0.08 4.88 -1.19
CA LYS A 79 1.32 5.58 -1.55
C LYS A 79 1.90 6.20 -0.28
N CYS A 80 3.05 5.72 0.15
CA CYS A 80 3.76 6.31 1.28
C CYS A 80 4.35 7.66 0.87
N ALA A 81 4.30 8.66 1.76
CA ALA A 81 4.89 9.98 1.52
C ALA A 81 6.40 9.90 1.20
N ASN A 82 7.09 8.88 1.73
CA ASN A 82 8.47 8.59 1.39
C ASN A 82 8.83 7.10 1.52
N MET A 83 9.99 6.72 0.96
CA MET A 83 10.48 5.33 1.01
C MET A 83 10.82 4.85 2.43
N LYS A 84 11.16 5.75 3.37
CA LYS A 84 11.51 5.36 4.74
C LYS A 84 10.29 4.80 5.48
N ILE A 85 9.12 5.39 5.27
CA ILE A 85 7.85 4.92 5.83
C ILE A 85 7.52 3.54 5.28
N ARG A 86 7.59 3.37 3.95
CA ARG A 86 7.42 2.08 3.30
C ARG A 86 8.34 1.01 3.89
N ASP A 87 9.63 1.31 3.98
CA ASP A 87 10.63 0.35 4.47
C ASP A 87 10.42 0.02 5.94
N ARG A 88 9.99 0.99 6.75
CA ARG A 88 9.62 0.76 8.14
C ARG A 88 8.44 -0.20 8.26
N ILE A 89 7.37 0.02 7.49
CA ILE A 89 6.21 -0.88 7.45
C ILE A 89 6.67 -2.30 7.04
N MET A 90 7.44 -2.41 5.94
CA MET A 90 7.97 -3.69 5.44
C MET A 90 8.95 -4.38 6.38
N ALA A 91 9.67 -3.64 7.22
CA ALA A 91 10.59 -4.18 8.21
C ALA A 91 9.85 -4.73 9.44
N ASN A 92 8.77 -4.08 9.87
CA ASN A 92 7.95 -4.54 11.00
C ASN A 92 6.99 -5.67 10.61
N LEU A 93 6.77 -5.88 9.31
CA LEU A 93 6.10 -7.07 8.81
C LEU A 93 6.97 -8.31 9.04
N GLY A 94 6.52 -9.17 9.96
CA GLY A 94 7.10 -10.49 10.18
C GLY A 94 6.99 -11.40 8.94
N PRO A 95 7.57 -12.62 8.98
CA PRO A 95 7.60 -13.53 7.83
C PRO A 95 6.20 -13.94 7.33
N LYS A 96 5.18 -13.89 8.20
CA LYS A 96 3.78 -14.21 7.86
C LYS A 96 3.03 -13.08 7.14
N GLY A 97 3.52 -11.84 7.23
CA GLY A 97 2.86 -10.69 6.61
C GLY A 97 3.28 -10.46 5.15
N LYS A 98 4.43 -10.98 4.72
CA LYS A 98 5.00 -10.72 3.39
C LYS A 98 4.44 -11.70 2.38
N LEU A 99 3.78 -11.19 1.34
CA LEU A 99 3.08 -12.01 0.34
C LEU A 99 3.99 -12.49 -0.80
N GLY A 100 5.24 -12.87 -0.55
CA GLY A 100 6.20 -13.39 -1.55
C GLY A 100 6.56 -12.46 -2.72
N LYS A 101 5.76 -11.44 -3.00
CA LYS A 101 5.91 -10.38 -3.99
C LYS A 101 6.41 -9.13 -3.30
N LYS A 102 7.24 -8.38 -4.03
CA LYS A 102 7.83 -7.14 -3.55
C LYS A 102 6.72 -6.12 -3.27
N TYR A 103 6.71 -5.56 -2.06
CA TYR A 103 5.80 -4.48 -1.64
C TYR A 103 4.32 -4.88 -1.46
N GLU A 104 4.05 -6.18 -1.32
CA GLU A 104 2.72 -6.70 -1.00
C GLU A 104 2.73 -7.33 0.39
N PHE A 105 1.71 -7.01 1.19
CA PHE A 105 1.56 -7.61 2.51
C PHE A 105 0.11 -7.79 2.93
N GLU A 106 -0.08 -8.73 3.84
CA GLU A 106 -1.35 -9.01 4.49
C GLU A 106 -1.33 -8.50 5.92
N LEU A 107 -2.39 -7.78 6.27
CA LEU A 107 -2.76 -7.59 7.66
C LEU A 107 -3.34 -8.91 8.19
N ALA A 108 -3.06 -9.22 9.45
CA ALA A 108 -3.73 -10.31 10.15
C ALA A 108 -5.24 -10.07 10.07
N LYS A 109 -6.01 -11.15 9.82
CA LYS A 109 -7.47 -11.08 9.89
C LYS A 109 -7.84 -10.59 11.27
N THR A 110 -8.35 -9.37 11.36
CA THR A 110 -9.07 -8.92 12.55
C THR A 110 -10.31 -9.80 12.60
N CYS A 111 -10.32 -10.80 13.48
CA CYS A 111 -11.56 -11.49 13.81
C CYS A 111 -12.53 -10.41 14.28
N PRO A 112 -13.75 -10.29 13.70
CA PRO A 112 -14.76 -9.47 14.33
C PRO A 112 -14.96 -10.05 15.72
N SER A 113 -14.70 -9.25 16.74
CA SER A 113 -15.09 -9.56 18.11
C SER A 113 -16.59 -9.83 18.09
N MET A 114 -16.99 -11.07 18.40
CA MET A 114 -18.40 -11.44 18.58
C MET A 114 -19.04 -10.62 19.69
#